data_AF-A0AAU4JMW0-F1
#
_entry.id   AF-A0AAU4JMW0-F1
#
_cell.length_a   1.000
_cell.length_b   1.000
_cell.length_c   1.000
_cell.angle_alpha   90.00
_cell.angle_beta   90.00
_cell.angle_gamma   90.00
#
_symmetry.space_group_name_H-M   'P 1'
#
loop_
_entity.id
_entity.type
_entity.pdbx_description
1 polymer ?
#
loop_
_entity_poly.entity_id
_entity_poly.type
_entity_poly.pdbx_seq_one_letter_code
_entity_poly.pdbx_strand_id
1 'polypeptide(L)'
;MSTGLKIFLIIAGLSVILCGGGFVACTALVGKAASDVSKDQEAKAGHVVLKTCEIDSADSDLLPNVKFDLEVNNSSENQNTYVIDVFVYDAKGTRVGNTSSIVSDVRPGQKAVEEGSILLSQKVTGKITCKVDKVS
;
A
#
# COMPACT_ATOMS: atom_id res chain seq x y z
N MET A 1 4.53 -42.40 37.23
CA MET A 1 3.08 -42.48 37.54
C MET A 1 2.36 -41.59 36.54
N SER A 2 1.41 -42.20 35.82
CA SER A 2 0.67 -41.64 34.70
C SER A 2 -0.57 -40.87 35.17
N THR A 3 -1.27 -40.25 34.21
CA THR A 3 -2.57 -39.53 34.25
C THR A 3 -2.48 -38.09 34.78
N GLY A 4 -2.97 -37.06 34.09
CA GLY A 4 -3.88 -36.98 32.96
C GLY A 4 -4.89 -35.86 33.22
N LEU A 5 -4.96 -34.89 32.30
CA LEU A 5 -6.17 -34.31 31.67
C LEU A 5 -7.37 -33.90 32.56
N LYS A 6 -8.04 -32.80 32.13
CA LYS A 6 -9.43 -32.36 32.46
C LYS A 6 -9.49 -31.21 33.49
N ILE A 7 -10.38 -30.22 33.45
CA ILE A 7 -11.52 -29.89 32.59
C ILE A 7 -11.89 -28.41 32.88
N PHE A 8 -12.48 -27.77 31.88
CA PHE A 8 -13.21 -26.49 31.90
C PHE A 8 -13.99 -26.21 33.19
N LEU A 9 -13.83 -25.00 33.75
CA LEU A 9 -14.77 -24.44 34.73
C LEU A 9 -15.77 -23.54 34.01
N ILE A 10 -16.97 -24.09 33.89
CA ILE A 10 -18.23 -23.47 33.49
C ILE A 10 -18.65 -22.50 34.61
N ILE A 11 -18.76 -21.21 34.31
CA ILE A 11 -19.60 -20.30 35.11
C ILE A 11 -20.89 -20.09 34.34
N ALA A 12 -21.90 -20.82 34.79
CA ALA A 12 -23.29 -20.68 34.41
C ALA A 12 -23.84 -19.36 34.97
N GLY A 13 -23.98 -18.34 34.12
CA GLY A 13 -24.83 -17.18 34.38
C GLY A 13 -26.24 -17.47 33.91
N LEU A 14 -27.01 -18.20 34.71
CA LEU A 14 -28.44 -18.44 34.50
C LEU A 14 -29.21 -17.16 34.87
N SER A 15 -29.69 -16.42 33.87
CA SER A 15 -30.81 -15.49 34.03
C SER A 15 -31.71 -15.59 32.81
N VAL A 16 -32.67 -16.50 32.90
CA VAL A 16 -33.87 -16.52 32.06
C VAL A 16 -34.82 -15.50 32.65
N ILE A 17 -35.31 -14.53 31.86
CA ILE A 17 -36.71 -14.09 31.89
C ILE A 17 -37.07 -13.51 30.51
N LEU A 18 -38.18 -14.05 30.01
CA LEU A 18 -38.88 -13.83 28.75
C LEU A 18 -39.25 -12.37 28.49
N CYS A 19 -39.06 -11.92 27.25
CA CYS A 19 -40.00 -11.05 26.53
C CYS A 19 -40.14 -11.61 25.11
N GLY A 20 -41.39 -11.92 24.73
CA GLY A 20 -41.74 -12.48 23.43
C GLY A 20 -41.64 -11.46 22.30
N GLY A 21 -41.57 -12.00 21.08
CA GLY A 21 -41.55 -11.23 19.84
C GLY A 21 -40.44 -11.74 18.92
N GLY A 22 -40.81 -12.55 17.93
CA GLY A 22 -39.90 -13.26 17.04
C GLY A 22 -38.87 -12.35 16.37
N PHE A 23 -37.62 -12.46 16.79
CA PHE A 23 -36.47 -12.00 16.03
C PHE A 23 -36.06 -13.09 15.05
N VAL A 24 -36.47 -12.87 13.80
CA VAL A 24 -35.93 -13.53 12.61
C VAL A 24 -34.41 -13.39 12.62
N ALA A 25 -33.74 -14.53 12.51
CA ALA A 25 -32.31 -14.64 12.31
C ALA A 25 -31.82 -13.74 11.17
N CYS A 26 -30.69 -13.07 11.35
CA CYS A 26 -29.68 -12.90 10.31
C CYS A 26 -28.37 -12.47 10.96
N THR A 27 -27.46 -13.44 11.03
CA THR A 27 -26.05 -13.31 10.66
C THR A 27 -25.36 -12.02 11.10
N ALA A 28 -24.45 -12.16 12.06
CA ALA A 28 -23.31 -11.28 12.20
C ALA A 28 -22.64 -11.07 10.82
N LEU A 29 -22.90 -9.92 10.20
CA LEU A 29 -22.03 -9.36 9.16
C LEU A 29 -20.75 -8.89 9.84
N VAL A 30 -19.88 -9.84 10.22
CA VAL A 30 -18.47 -9.53 10.36
C VAL A 30 -17.95 -9.47 8.93
N GLY A 31 -17.98 -8.25 8.37
CA GLY A 31 -17.46 -7.96 7.04
C GLY A 31 -16.01 -8.43 6.93
N LYS A 32 -15.81 -9.54 6.23
CA LYS A 32 -14.49 -10.02 5.80
C LYS A 32 -14.07 -9.19 4.59
N ALA A 33 -13.62 -7.98 4.84
CA ALA A 33 -13.08 -7.07 3.82
C ALA A 33 -11.72 -6.55 4.28
N ALA A 34 -10.68 -7.37 4.18
CA ALA A 34 -9.28 -6.94 4.37
C ALA A 34 -8.21 -7.92 3.84
N SER A 35 -8.55 -9.14 3.39
CA SER A 35 -7.53 -10.18 3.20
C SER A 35 -7.05 -10.42 1.76
N ASP A 36 -7.75 -9.91 0.73
CA ASP A 36 -7.39 -10.17 -0.67
C ASP A 36 -6.48 -9.09 -1.30
N VAL A 37 -6.34 -7.93 -0.66
CA VAL A 37 -5.60 -6.81 -1.24
C VAL A 37 -4.07 -6.95 -1.03
N SER A 38 -3.60 -7.84 -0.13
CA SER A 38 -2.21 -7.81 0.33
C SER A 38 -1.23 -8.60 -0.55
N LYS A 39 -1.59 -9.77 -1.09
CA LYS A 39 -0.59 -10.65 -1.73
C LYS A 39 -0.15 -10.20 -3.11
N ASP A 40 -1.09 -9.88 -3.99
CA ASP A 40 -0.76 -9.47 -5.36
C ASP A 40 -0.08 -8.10 -5.39
N GLN A 41 -0.45 -7.21 -4.47
CA GLN A 41 0.20 -5.91 -4.30
C GLN A 41 1.65 -6.06 -3.80
N GLU A 42 1.89 -6.92 -2.81
CA GLU A 42 3.24 -7.23 -2.36
C GLU A 42 4.11 -7.83 -3.47
N ALA A 43 3.56 -8.76 -4.26
CA ALA A 43 4.26 -9.34 -5.41
C ALA A 43 4.64 -8.28 -6.45
N LYS A 44 3.70 -7.39 -6.79
CA LYS A 44 3.96 -6.28 -7.72
C LYS A 44 4.94 -5.25 -7.15
N ALA A 45 4.93 -5.00 -5.84
CA ALA A 45 5.88 -4.09 -5.22
C ALA A 45 7.34 -4.55 -5.42
N GLY A 46 7.58 -5.87 -5.40
CA GLY A 46 8.91 -6.44 -5.70
C GLY A 46 9.38 -6.25 -7.14
N HIS A 47 8.50 -5.82 -8.06
CA HIS A 47 8.83 -5.57 -9.46
C HIS A 47 9.25 -4.13 -9.74
N VAL A 48 9.08 -3.21 -8.78
CA VAL A 48 9.25 -1.77 -9.00
C VAL A 48 10.49 -1.27 -8.29
N VAL A 49 11.33 -0.53 -9.01
CA VAL A 49 12.52 0.12 -8.47
C VAL A 49 12.49 1.59 -8.82
N LEU A 50 12.64 2.45 -7.82
CA LEU A 50 12.90 3.88 -8.04
C LEU A 50 14.39 4.08 -8.29
N LYS A 51 14.75 4.56 -9.49
CA LYS A 51 16.14 4.68 -9.94
C LYS A 51 16.75 6.03 -9.60
N THR A 52 15.98 7.09 -9.78
CA THR A 52 16.41 8.48 -9.56
C THR A 52 15.34 9.24 -8.79
N CYS A 53 15.74 10.33 -8.14
CA CYS A 53 14.87 11.25 -7.41
C CYS A 53 15.66 12.54 -7.19
N GLU A 54 15.45 13.52 -8.07
CA GLU A 54 16.28 14.71 -8.15
C GLU A 54 15.42 15.96 -8.22
N ILE A 55 15.78 16.99 -7.47
CA ILE A 55 15.11 18.29 -7.55
C ILE A 55 15.39 18.87 -8.94
N ASP A 56 14.33 19.22 -9.66
CA ASP A 56 14.47 19.96 -10.91
C ASP A 56 14.69 21.45 -10.61
N SER A 57 15.91 21.91 -10.85
CA SER A 57 16.31 23.30 -10.60
C SER A 57 15.85 24.27 -11.67
N ALA A 58 15.23 23.81 -12.77
CA ALA A 58 14.82 24.68 -13.88
C ALA A 58 13.66 25.64 -13.52
N ASP A 59 12.77 25.26 -12.59
CA ASP A 59 11.52 25.99 -12.27
C ASP A 59 11.36 26.34 -10.77
N SER A 60 12.48 26.42 -10.03
CA SER A 60 12.56 26.19 -8.58
C SER A 60 11.81 27.15 -7.64
N ASP A 61 11.35 28.31 -8.13
CA ASP A 61 10.78 29.36 -7.27
C ASP A 61 9.25 29.45 -7.34
N LEU A 62 8.63 29.06 -8.45
CA LEU A 62 7.17 29.08 -8.61
C LEU A 62 6.56 27.68 -8.60
N LEU A 63 7.24 26.71 -9.20
CA LEU A 63 6.78 25.32 -9.32
C LEU A 63 7.93 24.37 -8.97
N PRO A 64 8.38 24.36 -7.70
CA PRO A 64 9.42 23.43 -7.27
C PRO A 64 8.95 22.00 -7.54
N ASN A 65 9.79 21.22 -8.21
CA ASN A 65 9.44 19.86 -8.59
C ASN A 65 10.63 18.91 -8.48
N VAL A 66 10.33 17.62 -8.50
CA VAL A 66 11.29 16.52 -8.45
C VAL A 66 11.06 15.63 -9.64
N LYS A 67 12.13 15.34 -10.39
CA LYS A 67 12.15 14.31 -11.43
C LYS A 67 12.52 12.96 -10.84
N PHE A 68 11.93 11.90 -11.34
CA PHE A 68 12.22 10.54 -10.92
C PHE A 68 12.05 9.57 -12.08
N ASP A 69 12.80 8.47 -12.02
CA ASP A 69 12.68 7.36 -12.95
C ASP A 69 12.23 6.11 -12.19
N LEU A 70 11.20 5.46 -12.71
CA LEU A 70 10.76 4.14 -12.27
C LEU A 70 11.22 3.09 -13.26
N GLU A 71 11.68 1.97 -12.73
CA GLU A 71 11.93 0.75 -13.48
C GLU A 71 10.97 -0.33 -12.98
N VAL A 72 10.22 -0.93 -13.89
CA VAL A 72 9.31 -2.04 -13.61
C VAL A 72 9.81 -3.28 -14.33
N ASN A 73 10.05 -4.35 -13.59
CA ASN A 73 10.45 -5.64 -14.12
C ASN A 73 9.42 -6.72 -13.74
N ASN A 74 8.54 -7.06 -14.68
CA ASN A 74 7.50 -8.04 -14.41
C ASN A 74 8.07 -9.47 -14.44
N SER A 75 8.36 -10.02 -13.27
CA SER A 75 8.86 -11.39 -13.13
C SER A 75 7.77 -12.47 -13.10
N SER A 76 6.49 -12.08 -13.20
CA SER A 76 5.37 -13.02 -13.19
C SER A 76 5.08 -13.62 -14.57
N GLU A 77 4.23 -14.65 -14.60
CA GLU A 77 3.82 -15.35 -15.82
C GLU A 77 2.75 -14.60 -16.64
N ASN A 78 2.18 -13.52 -16.11
CA ASN A 78 1.08 -12.78 -16.75
C ASN A 78 1.49 -11.36 -17.11
N GLN A 79 0.82 -10.77 -18.09
CA GLN A 79 0.91 -9.33 -18.35
C GLN A 79 0.28 -8.56 -17.17
N ASN A 80 0.92 -7.46 -16.76
CA ASN A 80 0.47 -6.65 -15.63
C ASN A 80 0.49 -5.16 -15.94
N THR A 81 -0.44 -4.46 -15.31
CA THR A 81 -0.40 -3.01 -15.11
C THR A 81 -0.02 -2.73 -13.66
N TYR A 82 0.83 -1.72 -13.48
CA TYR A 82 1.34 -1.25 -12.20
C TYR A 82 0.85 0.16 -11.96
N VAL A 83 0.13 0.37 -10.87
CA VAL A 83 -0.17 1.71 -10.34
C VAL A 83 0.74 1.94 -9.15
N ILE A 84 1.61 2.94 -9.25
CA ILE A 84 2.75 3.16 -8.35
C ILE A 84 2.60 4.54 -7.72
N ASP A 85 2.39 4.58 -6.41
CA ASP A 85 2.36 5.81 -5.64
C ASP A 85 3.78 6.16 -5.17
N VAL A 86 4.26 7.34 -5.53
CA VAL A 86 5.59 7.84 -5.16
C VAL A 86 5.44 9.09 -4.30
N PHE A 87 6.04 9.08 -3.11
CA PHE A 87 6.04 10.19 -2.18
C PHE A 87 7.42 10.82 -2.08
N VAL A 88 7.45 12.14 -1.91
CA VAL A 88 8.68 12.91 -1.63
C VAL A 88 8.63 13.41 -0.20
N TYR A 89 9.72 13.19 0.52
CA TYR A 89 9.92 13.65 1.88
C TYR A 89 11.08 14.64 1.95
N ASP A 90 10.95 15.65 2.79
CA ASP A 90 12.06 16.53 3.15
C ASP A 90 13.01 15.86 4.16
N ALA A 91 14.13 16.53 4.48
CA ALA A 91 15.11 16.04 5.44
C ALA A 91 14.57 15.82 6.87
N LYS A 92 13.40 16.38 7.21
CA LYS A 92 12.74 16.19 8.51
C LYS A 92 11.77 15.00 8.49
N GLY A 93 11.60 14.34 7.35
CA GLY A 93 10.61 13.27 7.16
C GLY A 93 9.19 13.79 6.91
N THR A 94 9.02 15.08 6.60
CA THR A 94 7.72 15.65 6.23
C THR A 94 7.42 15.30 4.78
N ARG A 95 6.24 14.77 4.48
CA ARG A 95 5.82 14.57 3.08
C ARG A 95 5.54 15.93 2.43
N VAL A 96 6.24 16.22 1.34
CA VAL A 96 6.22 17.51 0.63
C VAL A 96 5.78 17.37 -0.84
N GLY A 97 5.50 16.15 -1.29
CA GLY A 97 4.94 15.90 -2.63
C GLY A 97 4.51 14.44 -2.78
N ASN A 98 3.65 14.20 -3.75
CA ASN A 98 3.27 12.86 -4.17
C ASN A 98 2.78 12.85 -5.63
N THR A 99 2.88 11.69 -6.27
CA THR A 99 2.21 11.41 -7.55
C THR A 99 1.84 9.93 -7.64
N SER A 100 1.02 9.59 -8.63
CA SER A 100 0.77 8.21 -9.04
C SER A 100 1.25 8.05 -10.49
N SER A 101 2.09 7.06 -10.73
CA SER A 101 2.55 6.67 -12.06
C SER A 101 1.90 5.34 -12.46
N ILE A 102 1.58 5.19 -13.74
CA ILE A 102 0.93 3.99 -14.27
C ILE A 102 1.81 3.41 -15.37
N VAL A 103 2.32 2.21 -15.16
CA VAL A 103 3.07 1.45 -16.16
C VAL A 103 2.24 0.25 -16.58
N SER A 104 1.62 0.36 -17.74
CA SER A 104 0.65 -0.63 -18.25
C SER A 104 1.31 -1.68 -19.13
N ASP A 105 0.61 -2.82 -19.26
CA ASP A 105 0.89 -3.84 -20.28
C ASP A 105 2.32 -4.40 -20.28
N VAL A 106 2.96 -4.43 -19.10
CA VAL A 106 4.30 -5.00 -18.94
C VAL A 106 4.19 -6.51 -19.02
N ARG A 107 4.73 -7.09 -20.10
CA ARG A 107 4.69 -8.54 -20.36
C ARG A 107 5.61 -9.33 -19.42
N PRO A 108 5.41 -10.65 -19.29
CA PRO A 108 6.34 -11.52 -18.56
C PRO A 108 7.80 -11.32 -19.00
N GLY A 109 8.70 -11.11 -18.05
CA GLY A 109 10.13 -10.87 -18.27
C GLY A 109 10.48 -9.51 -18.89
N GLN A 110 9.49 -8.64 -19.14
CA GLN A 110 9.73 -7.32 -19.70
C GLN A 110 10.16 -6.34 -18.61
N LYS A 111 11.19 -5.57 -18.96
CA LYS A 111 11.54 -4.33 -18.27
C LYS A 111 10.89 -3.14 -18.96
N ALA A 112 10.21 -2.30 -18.21
CA ALA A 112 9.69 -1.01 -18.62
C ALA A 112 10.30 0.11 -17.76
N VAL A 113 10.51 1.28 -18.35
CA VAL A 113 11.03 2.46 -17.65
C VAL A 113 10.04 3.60 -17.88
N GLU A 114 9.76 4.36 -16.82
CA GLU A 114 8.86 5.50 -16.85
C GLU A 114 9.53 6.69 -16.15
N GLU A 115 9.55 7.83 -16.81
CA GLU A 115 10.02 9.09 -16.26
C GLU A 115 8.83 9.89 -15.73
N GLY A 116 8.99 10.57 -14.60
CA GLY A 116 7.93 11.36 -14.00
C GLY A 116 8.41 12.59 -13.27
N SER A 117 7.48 13.49 -12.98
CA SER A 117 7.71 14.69 -12.17
C SER A 117 6.70 14.80 -11.04
N ILE A 118 7.16 15.24 -9.87
CA ILE A 118 6.33 15.49 -8.68
C ILE A 118 6.42 16.97 -8.35
N LEU A 119 5.29 17.68 -8.43
CA LEU A 119 5.20 19.03 -7.88
C LEU A 119 5.29 18.98 -6.36
N LEU A 120 6.12 19.84 -5.79
CA LEU A 120 6.27 19.97 -4.35
C LEU A 120 5.29 21.02 -3.83
N SER A 121 4.71 20.76 -2.66
CA SER A 121 3.83 21.70 -1.97
C SER A 121 4.56 22.93 -1.43
N GLN A 122 5.88 22.84 -1.32
CA GLN A 122 6.75 23.90 -0.83
C GLN A 122 8.16 23.74 -1.41
N LYS A 123 8.90 24.84 -1.47
CA LYS A 123 10.32 24.81 -1.81
C LYS A 123 11.10 24.06 -0.72
N VAL A 124 11.88 23.06 -1.13
CA VAL A 124 12.76 22.31 -0.23
C VAL A 124 14.19 22.77 -0.44
N THR A 125 14.79 23.32 0.60
CA THR A 125 16.20 23.71 0.62
C THR A 125 16.99 22.62 1.32
N GLY A 126 17.40 21.59 0.58
CA GLY A 126 18.21 20.51 1.12
C GLY A 126 17.93 19.16 0.50
N LYS A 127 18.32 18.09 1.21
CA LYS A 127 18.09 16.72 0.76
C LYS A 127 16.61 16.39 0.74
N ILE A 128 16.22 15.62 -0.27
CA ILE A 128 14.92 14.97 -0.37
C ILE A 128 15.10 13.47 -0.29
N THR A 129 14.01 12.76 -0.07
CA THR A 129 13.93 11.31 -0.25
C THR A 129 12.64 10.97 -0.95
N CYS A 130 12.72 10.28 -2.09
CA CYS A 130 11.56 9.68 -2.71
C CYS A 130 11.37 8.25 -2.22
N LYS A 131 10.12 7.83 -2.11
CA LYS A 131 9.75 6.47 -1.71
C LYS A 131 8.58 5.99 -2.54
N VAL A 132 8.68 4.77 -3.06
CA VAL A 132 7.51 4.03 -3.54
C VAL A 132 6.70 3.63 -2.31
N ASP A 133 5.51 4.19 -2.17
CA ASP A 133 4.64 3.97 -1.02
C ASP A 133 3.73 2.75 -1.22
N LYS A 134 3.12 2.66 -2.41
CA LYS A 134 2.23 1.57 -2.78
C LYS A 134 2.42 1.19 -4.24
N VAL A 135 2.29 -0.11 -4.51
CA VAL A 135 2.20 -0.67 -5.85
C VAL A 135 0.97 -1.58 -5.92
N SER A 136 0.20 -1.48 -6.99
CA SER A 136 -0.97 -2.33 -7.24
C SER A 136 -1.13 -2.75 -8.68
#